data_AF-A0A6I5WL13-F1
#
_entry.id   AF-A0A6I5WL13-F1
#
_cell.length_a   1.000
_cell.length_b   1.000
_cell.length_c   1.000
_cell.angle_alpha   90.00
_cell.angle_beta   90.00
_cell.angle_gamma   90.00
#
_symmetry.space_group_name_H-M   'P 1'
#
loop_
_entity.id
_entity.type
_entity.pdbx_description
1 polymer ?
#
loop_
_entity_poly.entity_id
_entity_poly.type
_entity_poly.pdbx_seq_one_letter_code
_entity_poly.pdbx_strand_id
1 'polypeptide(L)'
;MAATVDDVHALVAVFAERDYGAEPASGVRAICACCSEGSVAADPNQGEQWVSLAAPPDEIPGLLDGWRAAAPDRRSWAQPTGA
;
A
#
# COMPACT_ATOMS: atom_id res chain seq x y z
N MET A 1 -6.00 5.37 -0.17
CA MET A 1 -6.99 4.29 -0.21
C MET A 1 -6.90 3.53 -1.53
N ALA A 2 -6.77 2.22 -1.45
CA ALA A 2 -7.00 1.29 -2.54
C ALA A 2 -8.22 0.43 -2.13
N ALA A 3 -9.31 0.48 -2.88
CA ALA A 3 -10.55 -0.21 -2.50
C ALA A 3 -10.45 -1.75 -2.58
N THR A 4 -9.50 -2.26 -3.36
CA THR A 4 -9.31 -3.69 -3.62
C THR A 4 -7.82 -4.03 -3.67
N VAL A 5 -7.50 -5.32 -3.53
CA VAL A 5 -6.14 -5.81 -3.71
C VAL A 5 -5.61 -5.55 -5.13
N ASP A 6 -6.47 -5.59 -6.14
CA ASP A 6 -6.11 -5.23 -7.53
C ASP A 6 -5.69 -3.76 -7.65
N ASP A 7 -6.28 -2.86 -6.87
CA ASP A 7 -5.86 -1.45 -6.86
C ASP A 7 -4.45 -1.28 -6.28
N VAL A 8 -4.05 -2.13 -5.32
CA VAL A 8 -2.68 -2.18 -4.80
C VAL A 8 -1.72 -2.78 -5.84
N HIS A 9 -2.08 -3.89 -6.49
CA HIS A 9 -1.26 -4.47 -7.54
C HIS A 9 -1.07 -3.51 -8.73
N ALA A 10 -2.11 -2.76 -9.09
CA ALA A 10 -2.02 -1.71 -10.09
C ALA A 10 -1.05 -0.59 -9.67
N LEU A 11 -0.99 -0.25 -8.38
CA LEU A 11 -0.01 0.71 -7.87
C LEU A 11 1.42 0.16 -8.00
N VAL A 12 1.65 -1.09 -7.62
CA VAL A 12 2.95 -1.75 -7.78
C VAL A 12 3.40 -1.76 -9.24
N ALA A 13 2.48 -2.05 -10.16
CA ALA A 13 2.76 -2.05 -11.60
C ALA A 13 3.19 -0.67 -12.12
N VAL A 14 2.54 0.42 -11.69
CA VAL A 14 2.88 1.80 -12.10
C VAL A 14 4.34 2.14 -11.77
N PHE A 15 4.84 1.70 -10.61
CA PHE A 15 6.24 1.92 -10.22
C PHE A 15 7.18 0.94 -10.92
N ALA A 16 6.78 -0.32 -11.09
CA ALA A 16 7.57 -1.33 -11.79
C ALA A 16 7.80 -0.97 -13.28
N GLU A 17 6.84 -0.31 -13.95
CA GLU A 17 7.01 0.22 -15.32
C GLU A 17 8.14 1.24 -15.45
N ARG A 18 8.62 1.80 -14.33
CA ARG A 18 9.74 2.73 -14.25
C ARG A 18 10.98 2.13 -13.58
N ASP A 19 11.00 0.81 -13.39
CA ASP A 19 12.04 0.09 -12.63
C ASP A 19 12.18 0.57 -11.17
N TYR A 20 11.12 1.13 -10.59
CA TYR A 20 11.08 1.56 -9.20
C TYR A 20 10.49 0.48 -8.28
N GLY A 21 10.91 0.51 -7.01
CA GLY A 21 10.37 -0.37 -5.99
C GLY A 21 9.05 0.16 -5.45
N ALA A 22 8.04 -0.70 -5.37
CA ALA A 22 6.82 -0.45 -4.62
C ALA A 22 6.38 -1.75 -3.95
N GLU A 23 6.31 -1.75 -2.63
CA GLU A 23 5.99 -2.94 -1.85
C GLU A 23 4.83 -2.66 -0.89
N PRO A 24 3.72 -3.43 -1.00
CA PRO A 24 2.66 -3.38 0.00
C PRO A 24 3.23 -3.80 1.36
N ALA A 25 2.94 -3.03 2.40
CA ALA A 25 3.27 -3.43 3.76
C ALA A 25 2.58 -4.77 4.05
N SER A 26 3.38 -5.79 4.39
CA SER A 26 2.82 -7.11 4.61
C SER A 26 1.91 -7.10 5.85
N GLY A 27 0.70 -7.67 5.74
CA GLY A 27 -0.22 -7.85 6.86
C GLY A 27 0.16 -9.01 7.79
N VAL A 28 1.29 -9.70 7.56
CA VAL A 28 1.69 -10.83 8.40
C VAL A 28 2.32 -10.32 9.69
N ARG A 29 1.76 -10.77 10.80
CA ARG A 29 2.27 -10.51 12.14
C ARG A 29 2.92 -11.78 12.70
N ALA A 30 4.16 -11.68 13.13
CA ALA A 30 4.77 -12.75 13.92
C ALA A 30 4.14 -12.78 15.32
N ILE A 31 3.56 -13.92 15.69
CA ILE A 31 3.00 -14.18 17.03
C ILE A 31 3.64 -15.44 17.61
N CYS A 32 3.71 -15.52 18.94
CA CYS A 32 4.26 -16.72 19.59
C CYS A 32 3.32 -17.92 19.41
N ALA A 33 3.86 -19.14 19.50
CA ALA A 33 3.11 -20.39 19.35
C ALA A 33 1.84 -20.42 20.23
N CYS A 34 1.96 -20.04 21.52
CA CYS A 34 0.83 -20.02 22.46
C CYS A 34 -0.30 -19.07 22.05
N CYS A 35 0.01 -17.97 21.34
CA CYS A 35 -1.00 -17.02 20.86
C CYS A 35 -1.58 -17.41 19.49
N SER A 36 -0.89 -18.26 18.73
CA SER A 36 -1.43 -18.82 17.47
C SER A 36 -2.50 -19.88 17.74
N GLU A 37 -2.56 -20.42 18.96
CA GLU A 37 -3.57 -21.39 19.38
C GLU A 37 -4.86 -20.73 19.88
N GLY A 38 -4.91 -19.38 19.99
CA GLY A 38 -6.07 -18.60 20.43
C GLY A 38 -6.47 -17.48 19.46
N SER A 39 -7.65 -16.88 19.66
CA SER A 39 -8.09 -15.72 18.87
C SER A 39 -7.35 -14.46 19.31
N VAL A 40 -6.57 -13.86 18.41
CA VAL A 40 -5.93 -12.56 18.64
C VAL A 40 -6.91 -11.46 18.25
N ALA A 41 -7.19 -10.54 19.18
CA ALA A 41 -7.95 -9.34 18.85
C ALA A 41 -7.14 -8.49 17.86
N ALA A 42 -7.67 -8.33 16.65
CA ALA A 42 -7.15 -7.38 15.68
C ALA A 42 -7.78 -6.01 15.93
N ASP A 43 -6.99 -4.95 15.80
CA ASP A 43 -7.55 -3.61 15.78
C ASP A 43 -8.43 -3.46 14.51
N PRO A 44 -9.71 -3.06 14.65
CA PRO A 44 -10.65 -2.98 13.53
C PRO A 44 -10.35 -1.82 12.56
N ASN A 45 -9.46 -0.89 12.91
CA ASN A 45 -9.02 0.19 12.04
C ASN A 45 -7.83 -0.22 11.14
N GLN A 46 -7.41 -1.48 11.13
CA GLN A 46 -6.37 -1.99 10.22
C GLN A 46 -6.81 -2.13 8.75
N GLY A 47 -7.79 -1.34 8.29
CA GLY A 47 -8.23 -1.28 6.90
C GLY A 47 -7.34 -0.40 6.01
N GLU A 48 -6.44 0.39 6.59
CA GLU A 48 -5.51 1.21 5.84
C GLU A 48 -4.31 0.38 5.34
N GLN A 49 -4.21 0.26 4.02
CA GLN A 49 -3.10 -0.39 3.35
C GLN A 49 -1.98 0.61 3.10
N TRP A 50 -0.79 0.28 3.62
CA TRP A 50 0.43 1.06 3.41
C TRP A 50 1.25 0.44 2.29
N VAL A 51 1.92 1.29 1.51
CA VAL A 51 2.84 0.86 0.45
C VAL A 51 4.12 1.65 0.61
N SER A 52 5.24 0.95 0.74
CA SER A 52 6.56 1.58 0.74
C SER A 52 7.01 1.79 -0.70
N LEU A 53 7.56 2.98 -0.98
CA LEU A 53 7.98 3.40 -2.31
C LEU A 53 9.48 3.69 -2.32
N ALA A 54 10.19 3.14 -3.30
CA ALA A 54 11.59 3.39 -3.57
C ALA A 54 11.72 4.04 -4.97
N ALA A 55 11.45 5.34 -5.01
CA ALA A 55 11.46 6.17 -6.23
C ALA A 55 11.95 7.60 -5.90
N PRO A 56 12.38 8.40 -6.89
CA PRO A 56 12.72 9.80 -6.69
C PRO A 56 11.52 10.59 -6.11
N PRO A 57 11.70 11.36 -5.02
CA PRO A 57 10.59 12.05 -4.35
C PRO A 57 9.79 12.99 -5.25
N ASP A 58 10.44 13.67 -6.20
CA ASP A 58 9.80 14.59 -7.14
C ASP A 58 8.88 13.88 -8.16
N GLU A 59 9.11 12.59 -8.43
CA GLU A 59 8.32 11.80 -9.38
C GLU A 59 7.12 11.11 -8.74
N ILE A 60 7.19 10.83 -7.42
CA ILE A 60 6.16 10.09 -6.68
C ILE A 60 4.77 10.74 -6.82
N PRO A 61 4.58 12.06 -6.64
CA PRO A 61 3.25 12.68 -6.76
C PRO A 61 2.61 12.46 -8.13
N GLY A 62 3.39 12.60 -9.22
CA GLY A 62 2.89 12.43 -10.57
C GLY A 62 2.45 10.98 -10.87
N LEU A 63 3.22 10.01 -10.39
CA LEU A 63 2.87 8.58 -10.51
C LEU A 63 1.62 8.23 -9.71
N LEU A 64 1.50 8.74 -8.48
CA LEU A 64 0.32 8.53 -7.63
C LEU A 64 -0.93 9.21 -8.18
N ASP A 65 -0.80 10.41 -8.77
CA ASP A 65 -1.90 11.09 -9.45
C ASP A 65 -2.35 10.34 -10.71
N GLY A 66 -1.41 9.76 -11.48
CA GLY A 66 -1.72 8.90 -12.62
C GLY A 66 -2.48 7.64 -12.21
N TRP A 67 -2.00 6.95 -11.17
CA TRP A 67 -2.67 5.77 -10.60
C TRP A 67 -4.10 6.09 -10.12
N ARG A 68 -4.28 7.24 -9.44
CA ARG A 68 -5.58 7.75 -8.99
C ARG A 68 -6.51 8.02 -10.18
N ALA A 69 -6.02 8.76 -11.18
CA ALA A 69 -6.81 9.19 -12.33
C ALA A 69 -7.37 8.02 -13.15
N ALA A 70 -6.70 6.86 -13.14
CA ALA A 70 -7.18 5.66 -13.81
C ALA A 70 -8.42 5.00 -13.14
N ALA A 71 -8.71 5.29 -11.87
CA ALA A 71 -9.94 4.86 -11.19
C ALA A 71 -10.30 5.80 -10.00
N PRO A 72 -10.76 7.02 -10.27
CA PRO A 72 -10.86 8.09 -9.26
C PRO A 72 -11.86 7.78 -8.13
N ASP A 73 -12.90 6.99 -8.39
CA ASP A 73 -13.90 6.63 -7.37
C ASP A 73 -13.41 5.57 -6.38
N ARG A 74 -12.30 4.89 -6.71
CA ARG A 74 -11.77 3.73 -5.94
C ARG A 74 -10.39 3.97 -5.36
N ARG A 75 -9.66 4.97 -5.87
CA ARG A 75 -8.26 5.20 -5.58
C ARG A 75 -8.07 6.60 -5.04
N SER A 76 -7.33 6.70 -3.95
CA SER A 76 -6.88 7.97 -3.39
C SER A 76 -5.54 7.75 -2.70
N TRP A 77 -4.78 8.81 -2.48
CA TRP A 77 -3.55 8.73 -1.71
C TRP A 77 -3.44 9.96 -0.81
N ALA A 78 -2.85 9.76 0.37
CA ALA A 78 -2.41 10.85 1.24
C ALA A 78 -0.91 11.06 1.01
N GLN A 79 -0.42 12.27 1.29
CA GLN A 79 0.99 12.60 1.13
C GLN A 79 1.91 11.50 1.70
N PRO A 80 2.87 10.96 0.91
CA PRO A 80 3.85 10.01 1.40
C PRO A 80 4.53 10.57 2.64
N THR A 81 4.50 9.81 3.72
CA THR A 81 5.23 10.16 4.94
C THR A 81 6.60 9.50 4.86
N GLY A 82 7.63 10.27 4.56
CA GLY A 82 9.01 9.80 4.48
C GLY A 82 9.97 10.96 4.26
N ALA A 83 11.04 10.99 5.06
CA ALA A 83 12.20 11.88 4.95
C ALA A 83 13.40 11.09 4.44
#